data_AF-A0A3R7H8X6-F1
#
_entry.id   AF-A0A3R7H8X6-F1
#
_cell.length_a   1.000
_cell.length_b   1.000
_cell.length_c   1.000
_cell.angle_alpha   90.00
_cell.angle_beta   90.00
_cell.angle_gamma   90.00
#
_symmetry.space_group_name_H-M   'P 1'
#
loop_
_entity.id
_entity.type
_entity.pdbx_description
1 polymer ?
#
loop_
_entity_poly.entity_id
_entity_poly.type
_entity_poly.pdbx_seq_one_letter_code
_entity_poly.pdbx_strand_id
1 'polypeptide(L)'
;MTTESRTREELAPARLLGPDLLRGVGIILLLLTNVPLILTPIRYEQVVGASPFTGVPVDDAAIMLFLSVPTMTGMGMFVLAMGHGLARAGAGRREFRYAIIRLGAIGVVGLLHGLLVWWGDILFYYFIAGVIALYFRFRQPIAQIAIGASITMFPLVLVVSDLLARIGTRGDGATNAMSAVSDAYRGLQADAASAYGSHDAGAILQQRLTDWLVYMQDFAPVGLPQLVGLLLIGIGISRLRAAGSTVLKTGRARSVLVIAVVVAGAAYLYQLGVQILLPHDTGVLSALSTWCQVIAPPVLAVAMYVLILMRETRLSASPLVRAVAAMGRYPLSIYIFTSIICAVAAYGFGYYGRVSASGAVAIGVVLTIVFALLSIAMDRAGKQGPMESLIRLVVKRRRPDQAQATSRGEGTWNR
;
A
#
# COMPACT_ATOMS: atom_id res chain seq x y z
N MET A 1 28.60 17.32 -37.04
CA MET A 1 27.30 16.76 -36.60
C MET A 1 27.62 15.56 -35.72
N THR A 2 27.86 15.88 -34.47
CA THR A 2 28.91 15.30 -33.64
C THR A 2 28.29 14.92 -32.31
N THR A 3 28.40 13.64 -31.93
CA THR A 3 28.63 13.09 -30.57
C THR A 3 27.78 13.52 -29.36
N GLU A 4 27.00 14.60 -29.40
CA GLU A 4 26.16 15.09 -28.30
C GLU A 4 24.77 14.45 -28.23
N SER A 5 24.29 13.80 -29.29
CA SER A 5 23.00 13.11 -29.25
C SER A 5 23.05 11.77 -28.50
N ARG A 6 24.23 11.18 -28.33
CA ARG A 6 24.42 9.88 -27.66
C ARG A 6 24.53 9.98 -26.13
N THR A 7 24.87 11.15 -25.58
CA THR A 7 25.05 11.32 -24.12
C THR A 7 23.75 11.63 -23.37
N ARG A 8 22.64 11.96 -24.05
CA ARG A 8 21.32 12.13 -23.40
C ARG A 8 20.55 10.82 -23.22
N GLU A 9 20.94 9.75 -23.88
CA GLU A 9 20.34 8.42 -23.72
C GLU A 9 20.95 7.62 -22.56
N GLU A 10 22.13 8.01 -22.09
CA GLU A 10 22.72 7.47 -20.86
C GLU A 10 22.04 8.10 -19.62
N LEU A 11 21.48 7.24 -18.75
CA LEU A 11 20.95 7.53 -17.39
C LEU A 11 19.43 7.66 -17.22
N ALA A 12 18.62 7.06 -18.10
CA ALA A 12 17.37 6.47 -17.58
C ALA A 12 17.77 5.18 -16.84
N PRO A 13 17.62 5.08 -15.50
CA PRO A 13 17.94 3.84 -14.80
C PRO A 13 17.15 2.69 -15.44
N ALA A 14 17.85 1.61 -15.79
CA ALA A 14 17.25 0.42 -16.41
C ALA A 14 16.03 0.01 -15.57
N ARG A 15 14.84 0.08 -16.18
CA ARG A 15 13.58 -0.15 -15.49
C ARG A 15 13.46 -1.63 -15.14
N LEU A 16 13.21 -1.93 -13.87
CA LEU A 16 13.17 -3.29 -13.36
C LEU A 16 11.73 -3.79 -13.38
N LEU A 17 11.46 -4.82 -14.19
CA LEU A 17 10.11 -5.37 -14.35
C LEU A 17 9.53 -5.85 -13.02
N GLY A 18 10.33 -6.53 -12.18
CA GLY A 18 9.85 -7.07 -10.90
C GLY A 18 9.21 -6.02 -9.98
N PRO A 19 9.95 -4.98 -9.54
CA PRO A 19 9.40 -3.91 -8.71
C PRO A 19 8.27 -3.12 -9.37
N ASP A 20 8.33 -2.89 -10.68
CA ASP A 20 7.27 -2.19 -11.41
C ASP A 20 5.98 -3.02 -11.44
N LEU A 21 6.06 -4.31 -11.76
CA LEU A 21 4.90 -5.22 -11.73
C LEU A 21 4.29 -5.33 -10.33
N LEU A 22 5.13 -5.38 -9.29
CA LEU A 22 4.69 -5.46 -7.90
C LEU A 22 3.89 -4.21 -7.50
N ARG A 23 4.36 -3.01 -7.87
CA ARG A 23 3.60 -1.76 -7.66
C ARG A 23 2.34 -1.70 -8.51
N GLY A 24 2.40 -2.21 -9.74
CA GLY A 24 1.27 -2.25 -10.67
C GLY A 24 0.10 -3.08 -10.16
N VAL A 25 0.36 -4.28 -9.65
CA VAL A 25 -0.67 -5.09 -9.01
C VAL A 25 -1.16 -4.41 -7.73
N GLY A 26 -0.23 -3.91 -6.90
CA GLY A 26 -0.56 -3.23 -5.66
C GLY A 26 -1.50 -2.03 -5.86
N ILE A 27 -1.24 -1.19 -6.88
CA ILE A 27 -2.08 -0.01 -7.14
C ILE A 27 -3.47 -0.38 -7.68
N ILE A 28 -3.59 -1.45 -8.47
CA ILE A 28 -4.91 -1.94 -8.92
C ILE A 28 -5.75 -2.37 -7.71
N LEU A 29 -5.16 -3.17 -6.81
CA LEU A 29 -5.86 -3.61 -5.59
C LEU A 29 -6.25 -2.42 -4.71
N LEU A 30 -5.36 -1.43 -4.56
CA LEU A 30 -5.67 -0.21 -3.82
C LEU A 30 -6.81 0.59 -4.45
N LEU A 31 -6.88 0.70 -5.78
CA LEU A 31 -7.96 1.43 -6.45
C LEU A 31 -9.32 0.76 -6.23
N LEU A 32 -9.38 -0.56 -6.35
CA LEU A 32 -10.63 -1.32 -6.16
C LEU A 32 -11.18 -1.24 -4.73
N THR A 33 -10.33 -0.97 -3.75
CA THR A 33 -10.74 -0.78 -2.35
C THR A 33 -11.00 0.68 -2.00
N ASN A 34 -10.11 1.58 -2.40
CA ASN A 34 -10.18 2.98 -1.99
C ASN A 34 -11.37 3.70 -2.60
N VAL A 35 -11.76 3.37 -3.84
CA VAL A 35 -12.89 4.04 -4.49
C VAL A 35 -14.20 3.80 -3.73
N PRO A 36 -14.58 2.55 -3.39
CA PRO A 36 -15.68 2.30 -2.46
C PRO A 36 -15.55 3.03 -1.12
N LEU A 37 -14.38 2.97 -0.47
CA LEU A 37 -14.17 3.62 0.82
C LEU A 37 -14.31 5.15 0.80
N ILE A 38 -14.03 5.80 -0.33
CA ILE A 38 -14.18 7.26 -0.49
C ILE A 38 -15.65 7.62 -0.76
N LEU A 39 -16.36 6.82 -1.55
CA LEU A 39 -17.68 7.15 -2.06
C LEU A 39 -18.83 6.68 -1.14
N THR A 40 -18.61 5.67 -0.30
CA THR A 40 -19.66 5.03 0.51
C THR A 40 -19.29 4.97 1.99
N PRO A 41 -20.27 4.82 2.90
CA PRO A 41 -20.04 4.67 4.33
C PRO A 41 -19.58 3.25 4.74
N ILE A 42 -19.18 2.40 3.78
CA ILE A 42 -18.92 0.97 4.01
C ILE A 42 -17.89 0.70 5.11
N ARG A 43 -16.93 1.61 5.35
CA ARG A 43 -16.00 1.48 6.48
C ARG A 43 -16.74 1.45 7.81
N TYR A 44 -17.67 2.37 8.04
CA TYR A 44 -18.39 2.44 9.31
C TYR A 44 -19.26 1.21 9.49
N GLU A 45 -19.95 0.80 8.43
CA GLU A 45 -20.81 -0.39 8.42
C GLU A 45 -20.05 -1.67 8.78
N GLN A 46 -18.83 -1.81 8.25
CA GLN A 46 -17.95 -2.94 8.55
C GLN A 46 -17.56 -3.02 10.03
N VAL A 47 -17.41 -1.88 10.72
CA VAL A 47 -17.03 -1.87 12.15
C VAL A 47 -18.25 -2.02 13.06
N VAL A 48 -19.41 -1.48 12.66
CA VAL A 48 -20.67 -1.59 13.41
C VAL A 48 -21.17 -3.05 13.50
N GLY A 49 -20.68 -3.95 12.65
CA GLY A 49 -21.09 -5.37 12.61
C GLY A 49 -22.44 -5.58 11.95
N ALA A 50 -22.93 -4.58 11.21
CA ALA A 50 -24.10 -4.70 10.35
C ALA A 50 -23.71 -5.48 9.10
N SER A 51 -24.62 -6.33 8.60
CA SER A 51 -24.42 -6.95 7.28
C SER A 51 -24.35 -5.83 6.24
N PRO A 52 -23.27 -5.74 5.44
CA PRO A 52 -23.20 -4.76 4.36
C PRO A 52 -24.14 -5.13 3.20
N PHE A 53 -24.60 -6.39 3.14
CA PHE A 53 -25.50 -6.88 2.10
C PHE A 53 -26.88 -6.26 2.22
N THR A 54 -27.38 -5.79 1.08
CA THR A 54 -28.61 -5.04 0.92
C THR A 54 -29.77 -5.93 0.44
N GLY A 55 -29.47 -7.13 -0.06
CA GLY A 55 -30.43 -8.02 -0.73
C GLY A 55 -30.62 -7.69 -2.20
N VAL A 56 -30.02 -6.61 -2.71
CA VAL A 56 -30.01 -6.26 -4.14
C VAL A 56 -28.87 -7.03 -4.81
N PRO A 57 -29.14 -7.97 -5.74
CA PRO A 57 -28.12 -8.91 -6.23
C PRO A 57 -26.87 -8.25 -6.83
N VAL A 58 -27.03 -7.12 -7.53
CA VAL A 58 -25.90 -6.41 -8.15
C VAL A 58 -25.04 -5.68 -7.11
N ASP A 59 -25.65 -5.12 -6.07
CA ASP A 59 -24.93 -4.45 -4.99
C ASP A 59 -24.25 -5.47 -4.09
N ASP A 60 -24.92 -6.59 -3.79
CA ASP A 60 -24.34 -7.67 -3.00
C ASP A 60 -23.14 -8.29 -3.72
N ALA A 61 -23.23 -8.53 -5.04
CA ALA A 61 -22.10 -8.98 -5.84
C ALA A 61 -20.92 -7.98 -5.82
N ALA A 62 -21.22 -6.68 -5.83
CA ALA A 62 -20.19 -5.64 -5.73
C ALA A 62 -19.54 -5.61 -4.34
N ILE A 63 -20.32 -5.78 -3.27
CA ILE A 63 -19.82 -5.92 -1.90
C ILE A 63 -18.94 -7.16 -1.80
N MET A 64 -19.36 -8.30 -2.35
CA MET A 64 -18.52 -9.52 -2.39
C MET A 64 -17.19 -9.24 -3.08
N LEU A 65 -17.21 -8.56 -4.23
CA LEU A 65 -15.99 -8.20 -4.93
C LEU A 65 -15.10 -7.30 -4.06
N PHE A 66 -15.65 -6.24 -3.46
CA PHE A 66 -14.94 -5.33 -2.56
C PHE A 66 -14.29 -6.08 -1.38
N LEU A 67 -15.04 -6.93 -0.68
CA LEU A 67 -14.54 -7.74 0.44
C LEU A 67 -13.47 -8.74 0.00
N SER A 68 -13.58 -9.25 -1.24
CA SER A 68 -12.61 -10.20 -1.80
C SER A 68 -11.27 -9.57 -2.18
N VAL A 69 -11.16 -8.24 -2.27
CA VAL A 69 -9.93 -7.57 -2.66
C VAL A 69 -8.90 -7.59 -1.52
N PRO A 70 -7.73 -8.23 -1.69
CA PRO A 70 -6.71 -8.34 -0.65
C PRO A 70 -5.89 -7.04 -0.53
N THR A 71 -6.51 -5.99 0.00
CA THR A 71 -5.93 -4.64 0.06
C THR A 71 -4.60 -4.60 0.81
N MET A 72 -4.49 -5.32 1.93
CA MET A 72 -3.23 -5.43 2.69
C MET A 72 -2.12 -6.14 1.91
N THR A 73 -2.48 -7.12 1.07
CA THR A 73 -1.51 -7.72 0.14
C THR A 73 -1.05 -6.68 -0.88
N GLY A 74 -1.96 -5.89 -1.44
CA GLY A 74 -1.63 -4.80 -2.37
C GLY A 74 -0.71 -3.74 -1.76
N MET A 75 -0.99 -3.29 -0.53
CA MET A 75 -0.11 -2.40 0.23
C MET A 75 1.25 -3.05 0.50
N GLY A 76 1.26 -4.31 0.90
CA GLY A 76 2.48 -5.07 1.14
C GLY A 76 3.35 -5.19 -0.10
N MET A 77 2.75 -5.45 -1.26
CA MET A 77 3.43 -5.46 -2.56
C MET A 77 4.07 -4.10 -2.87
N PHE A 78 3.34 -3.00 -2.65
CA PHE A 78 3.89 -1.66 -2.84
C PHE A 78 5.11 -1.40 -1.93
N VAL A 79 5.00 -1.74 -0.65
CA VAL A 79 6.06 -1.51 0.33
C VAL A 79 7.27 -2.43 0.13
N LEU A 80 7.08 -3.66 -0.32
CA LEU A 80 8.18 -4.53 -0.76
C LEU A 80 8.95 -3.91 -1.94
N ALA A 81 8.24 -3.35 -2.91
CA ALA A 81 8.86 -2.63 -4.03
C ALA A 81 9.51 -1.30 -3.61
N MET A 82 8.99 -0.65 -2.56
CA MET A 82 9.62 0.51 -1.95
C MET A 82 10.92 0.12 -1.25
N GLY A 83 10.92 -0.96 -0.47
CA GLY A 83 12.09 -1.53 0.18
C GLY A 83 13.18 -1.91 -0.82
N HIS A 84 12.80 -2.48 -1.98
CA HIS A 84 13.73 -2.70 -3.07
C HIS A 84 14.47 -1.42 -3.49
N GLY A 85 13.75 -0.30 -3.61
CA GLY A 85 14.33 1.01 -3.95
C GLY A 85 15.17 1.66 -2.85
N LEU A 86 15.05 1.18 -1.60
CA LEU A 86 15.83 1.64 -0.45
C LEU A 86 17.05 0.75 -0.16
N ALA A 87 17.26 -0.32 -0.92
CA ALA A 87 18.32 -1.30 -0.69
C ALA A 87 19.74 -0.72 -0.62
N ARG A 88 19.98 0.41 -1.29
CA ARG A 88 21.27 1.11 -1.32
C ARG A 88 21.47 2.13 -0.19
N ALA A 89 20.47 2.37 0.66
CA ALA A 89 20.54 3.42 1.68
C ALA A 89 21.69 3.23 2.70
N GLY A 90 22.17 2.00 2.87
CA GLY A 90 23.34 1.68 3.70
C GLY A 90 24.70 1.86 3.02
N ALA A 91 24.75 2.13 1.71
CA ALA A 91 26.00 2.15 0.93
C ALA A 91 26.84 3.43 1.12
N GLY A 92 26.30 4.46 1.78
CA GLY A 92 27.03 5.68 2.09
C GLY A 92 26.13 6.86 2.44
N ARG A 93 26.72 7.96 2.93
CA ARG A 93 25.99 9.16 3.35
C ARG A 93 25.08 9.73 2.25
N ARG A 94 25.53 9.69 1.00
CA ARG A 94 24.77 10.19 -0.15
C ARG A 94 23.48 9.39 -0.40
N GLU A 95 23.59 8.06 -0.39
CA GLU A 95 22.44 7.17 -0.63
C GLU A 95 21.44 7.23 0.54
N PHE A 96 21.94 7.35 1.77
CA PHE A 96 21.11 7.57 2.95
C PHE A 96 20.35 8.91 2.87
N ARG A 97 21.05 10.01 2.55
CA ARG A 97 20.42 11.32 2.36
C ARG A 97 19.36 11.29 1.26
N TYR A 98 19.64 10.62 0.14
CA TYR A 98 18.66 10.43 -0.94
C TYR A 98 17.40 9.70 -0.44
N ALA A 99 17.58 8.60 0.29
CA ALA A 99 16.49 7.82 0.86
C ALA A 99 15.62 8.66 1.81
N ILE A 100 16.23 9.40 2.74
CA ILE A 100 15.52 10.25 3.70
C ILE A 100 14.77 11.40 3.02
N ILE A 101 15.37 12.09 2.05
CA ILE A 101 14.69 13.18 1.33
C ILE A 101 13.49 12.63 0.56
N ARG A 102 13.65 11.49 -0.12
CA ARG A 102 12.56 10.84 -0.85
C ARG A 102 11.43 10.41 0.08
N LEU A 103 11.76 9.79 1.20
CA LEU A 103 10.78 9.39 2.22
C LEU A 103 10.07 10.63 2.80
N GLY A 104 10.80 11.68 3.16
CA GLY A 104 10.22 12.91 3.68
C GLY A 104 9.30 13.61 2.66
N ALA A 105 9.66 13.62 1.38
CA ALA A 105 8.80 14.15 0.33
C ALA A 105 7.50 13.34 0.19
N ILE A 106 7.58 12.01 0.28
CA ILE A 106 6.40 11.14 0.31
C ILE A 106 5.56 11.41 1.57
N GLY A 107 6.20 11.60 2.72
CA GLY A 107 5.53 11.91 3.99
C GLY A 107 4.79 13.24 3.95
N VAL A 108 5.37 14.29 3.38
CA VAL A 108 4.69 15.59 3.19
C VAL A 108 3.50 15.45 2.26
N VAL A 109 3.64 14.74 1.13
CA VAL A 109 2.53 14.49 0.22
C VAL A 109 1.42 13.69 0.90
N GLY A 110 1.78 12.65 1.66
CA GLY A 110 0.83 11.83 2.41
C GLY A 110 0.09 12.61 3.48
N LEU A 111 0.79 13.44 4.26
CA LEU A 111 0.16 14.28 5.28
C LEU A 111 -0.83 15.28 4.66
N LEU A 112 -0.43 15.95 3.57
CA LEU A 112 -1.34 16.86 2.85
C LEU A 112 -2.53 16.10 2.25
N HIS A 113 -2.31 14.92 1.69
CA HIS A 113 -3.36 14.08 1.12
C HIS A 113 -4.34 13.59 2.19
N GLY A 114 -3.84 13.08 3.32
CA GLY A 114 -4.63 12.59 4.44
C GLY A 114 -5.53 13.65 5.05
N LEU A 115 -5.03 14.89 5.16
CA LEU A 115 -5.76 16.00 5.76
C LEU A 115 -6.68 16.72 4.76
N LEU A 116 -6.26 16.89 3.50
CA LEU A 116 -6.96 17.75 2.53
C LEU A 116 -7.78 16.98 1.49
N VAL A 117 -7.51 15.70 1.26
CA VAL A 117 -8.14 14.93 0.18
C VAL A 117 -9.00 13.82 0.76
N TRP A 118 -8.39 12.87 1.47
CA TRP A 118 -9.07 11.69 1.98
C TRP A 118 -8.36 11.10 3.19
N TRP A 119 -9.11 10.80 4.24
CA TRP A 119 -8.61 10.30 5.53
C TRP A 119 -7.87 8.95 5.44
N GLY A 120 -8.07 8.16 4.37
CA GLY A 120 -7.43 6.86 4.16
C GLY A 120 -6.02 6.92 3.53
N ASP A 121 -5.26 8.00 3.79
CA ASP A 121 -3.88 8.11 3.30
C ASP A 121 -3.01 6.96 3.80
N ILE A 122 -2.22 6.36 2.90
CA ILE A 122 -1.24 5.32 3.24
C ILE A 122 0.21 5.83 3.14
N LEU A 123 0.44 6.97 2.47
CA LEU A 123 1.78 7.46 2.14
C LEU A 123 2.51 7.97 3.38
N PHE A 124 1.81 8.60 4.32
CA PHE A 124 2.38 9.04 5.59
C PHE A 124 2.85 7.84 6.43
N TYR A 125 2.09 6.74 6.44
CA TYR A 125 2.53 5.49 7.08
C TYR A 125 3.75 4.90 6.38
N TYR A 126 3.83 4.95 5.04
CA TYR A 126 5.02 4.50 4.31
C TYR A 126 6.26 5.33 4.63
N PHE A 127 6.08 6.63 4.86
CA PHE A 127 7.15 7.48 5.36
C PHE A 127 7.64 7.02 6.74
N ILE A 128 6.74 6.88 7.72
CA ILE A 128 7.10 6.43 9.07
C ILE A 128 7.78 5.06 9.02
N ALA A 129 7.16 4.10 8.32
CA ALA A 129 7.68 2.75 8.17
C ALA A 129 9.07 2.74 7.51
N GLY A 130 9.27 3.57 6.48
CA GLY A 130 10.55 3.74 5.81
C GLY A 130 11.64 4.31 6.73
N VAL A 131 11.33 5.33 7.53
CA VAL A 131 12.29 5.89 8.50
C VAL A 131 12.70 4.84 9.52
N ILE A 132 11.75 4.10 10.10
CA ILE A 132 12.03 3.01 11.05
C ILE A 132 12.87 1.92 10.38
N ALA A 133 12.51 1.48 9.18
CA ALA A 133 13.25 0.44 8.47
C ALA A 133 14.69 0.86 8.15
N LEU A 134 14.95 2.14 7.87
CA LEU A 134 16.30 2.66 7.65
C LEU A 134 17.20 2.59 8.89
N TYR A 135 16.66 2.42 10.09
CA TYR A 135 17.46 2.12 11.29
C TYR A 135 18.23 0.80 11.13
N PHE A 136 17.65 -0.19 10.46
CA PHE A 136 18.23 -1.51 10.23
C PHE A 136 19.05 -1.61 8.93
N ARG A 137 19.34 -0.49 8.24
CA ARG A 137 19.99 -0.48 6.92
C ARG A 137 21.36 -1.17 6.86
N PHE A 138 22.09 -1.21 7.97
CA PHE A 138 23.42 -1.82 8.06
C PHE A 138 23.41 -3.31 8.41
N ARG A 139 22.25 -3.88 8.80
CA ARG A 139 22.14 -5.30 9.08
C ARG A 139 22.39 -6.13 7.82
N GLN A 140 22.87 -7.36 7.96
CA GLN A 140 23.03 -8.28 6.84
C GLN A 140 21.66 -8.59 6.19
N PRO A 141 21.58 -8.90 4.88
CA PRO A 141 20.31 -9.13 4.18
C PRO A 141 19.39 -10.17 4.84
N ILE A 142 19.95 -11.29 5.30
CA ILE A 142 19.18 -12.35 5.98
C ILE A 142 18.65 -11.86 7.33
N ALA A 143 19.46 -11.11 8.08
CA ALA A 143 19.02 -10.49 9.34
C ALA A 143 17.90 -9.46 9.10
N GLN A 144 17.94 -8.70 8.00
CA GLN A 144 16.84 -7.78 7.62
C GLN A 144 15.54 -8.53 7.33
N ILE A 145 15.62 -9.67 6.62
CA ILE A 145 14.44 -10.51 6.36
C ILE A 145 13.91 -11.10 7.67
N ALA A 146 14.78 -11.62 8.54
CA ALA A 146 14.37 -12.21 9.82
C ALA A 146 13.71 -11.18 10.75
N ILE A 147 14.36 -10.02 10.96
CA ILE A 147 13.80 -8.91 11.74
C ILE A 147 12.49 -8.43 11.09
N GLY A 148 12.47 -8.29 9.76
CA GLY A 148 11.29 -7.87 9.03
C GLY A 148 10.11 -8.84 9.21
N ALA A 149 10.35 -10.15 9.12
CA ALA A 149 9.34 -11.17 9.39
C ALA A 149 8.83 -11.10 10.83
N SER A 150 9.72 -10.95 11.83
CA SER A 150 9.32 -10.81 13.23
C SER A 150 8.44 -9.58 13.46
N ILE A 151 8.81 -8.41 12.92
CA ILE A 151 8.02 -7.18 13.06
C ILE A 151 6.68 -7.30 12.30
N THR A 152 6.69 -7.93 11.11
CA THR A 152 5.44 -8.13 10.33
C THR A 152 4.43 -9.00 11.08
N MET A 153 4.91 -9.99 11.84
CA MET A 153 4.08 -10.91 12.62
C MET A 153 3.79 -10.40 14.04
N PHE A 154 4.39 -9.29 14.47
CA PHE A 154 4.17 -8.71 15.80
C PHE A 154 2.68 -8.49 16.16
N PRO A 155 1.81 -8.03 15.24
CA PRO A 155 0.38 -7.84 15.55
C PRO A 155 -0.35 -9.12 15.97
N LEU A 156 0.22 -10.32 15.75
CA LEU A 156 -0.34 -11.56 16.28
C LEU A 156 -0.49 -11.56 17.79
N VAL A 157 0.35 -10.81 18.52
CA VAL A 157 0.20 -10.66 19.97
C VAL A 157 -1.16 -10.06 20.31
N LEU A 158 -1.64 -9.08 19.52
CA LEU A 158 -2.95 -8.45 19.73
C LEU A 158 -4.09 -9.44 19.47
N VAL A 159 -3.96 -10.26 18.43
CA VAL A 159 -5.02 -11.23 18.08
C VAL A 159 -5.04 -12.45 19.02
N VAL A 160 -3.90 -12.79 19.63
CA VAL A 160 -3.85 -13.74 20.75
C VAL A 160 -4.66 -13.20 21.93
N SER A 161 -4.47 -11.93 22.29
CA SER A 161 -5.24 -11.30 23.36
C SER A 161 -6.74 -11.28 23.07
N ASP A 162 -7.16 -10.98 21.84
CA ASP A 162 -8.57 -11.05 21.40
C ASP A 162 -9.14 -12.46 21.53
N LEU A 163 -8.42 -13.49 21.07
CA LEU A 163 -8.84 -14.88 21.21
C LEU A 163 -9.00 -15.29 22.69
N LEU A 164 -8.02 -14.94 23.53
CA LEU A 164 -8.08 -15.24 24.96
C LEU A 164 -9.22 -14.51 25.66
N ALA A 165 -9.51 -13.26 25.26
CA ALA A 165 -10.67 -12.54 25.76
C ALA A 165 -11.97 -13.29 25.40
N ARG A 166 -12.16 -13.67 24.13
CA ARG A 166 -13.35 -14.39 23.65
C ARG A 166 -13.55 -15.76 24.31
N ILE A 167 -12.45 -16.45 24.66
CA ILE A 167 -12.51 -17.73 25.39
C ILE A 167 -12.75 -17.51 26.90
N GLY A 168 -12.12 -16.48 27.48
CA GLY A 168 -12.10 -16.22 28.92
C GLY A 168 -13.30 -15.45 29.45
N THR A 169 -13.95 -14.61 28.62
CA THR A 169 -15.13 -13.85 29.02
C THR A 169 -16.40 -14.66 28.76
N ARG A 170 -16.87 -15.41 29.77
CA ARG A 170 -18.23 -16.00 29.78
C ARG A 170 -19.28 -15.03 30.35
N GLY A 171 -19.29 -13.76 29.94
CA GLY A 171 -20.23 -12.77 30.50
C GLY A 171 -20.34 -11.45 29.73
N ASP A 172 -21.25 -10.59 30.18
CA ASP A 172 -21.75 -9.38 29.51
C ASP A 172 -20.70 -8.30 29.20
N GLY A 173 -19.50 -8.37 29.80
CA GLY A 173 -18.46 -7.34 29.63
C GLY A 173 -17.91 -7.21 28.20
N ALA A 174 -17.71 -8.34 27.51
CA ALA A 174 -17.25 -8.32 26.12
C ALA A 174 -18.36 -7.83 25.17
N THR A 175 -19.60 -8.23 25.43
CA THR A 175 -20.79 -7.76 24.71
C THR A 175 -20.98 -6.24 24.89
N ASN A 176 -20.86 -5.73 26.11
CA ASN A 176 -20.99 -4.30 26.41
C ASN A 176 -19.89 -3.46 25.75
N ALA A 177 -18.64 -3.94 25.74
CA ALA A 177 -17.54 -3.26 25.04
C ALA A 177 -17.77 -3.23 23.52
N MET A 178 -18.20 -4.34 22.92
CA MET A 178 -18.52 -4.41 21.49
C MET A 178 -19.68 -3.48 21.12
N SER A 179 -20.74 -3.45 21.93
CA SER A 179 -21.87 -2.54 21.75
C SER A 179 -21.45 -1.07 21.85
N ALA A 180 -20.61 -0.70 22.82
CA ALA A 180 -20.12 0.67 22.95
C ALA A 180 -19.27 1.11 21.75
N VAL A 181 -18.44 0.21 21.20
CA VAL A 181 -17.69 0.48 19.96
C VAL A 181 -18.66 0.64 18.77
N SER A 182 -19.64 -0.26 18.64
CA SER A 182 -20.65 -0.19 17.58
C SER A 182 -21.43 1.14 17.64
N ASP A 183 -21.87 1.56 18.82
CA ASP A 183 -22.60 2.82 19.02
C ASP A 183 -21.75 4.06 18.70
N ALA A 184 -20.47 4.07 19.11
CA ALA A 184 -19.54 5.13 18.76
C ALA A 184 -19.38 5.25 17.23
N TYR A 185 -19.27 4.13 16.53
CA TYR A 185 -19.14 4.11 15.07
C TYR A 185 -20.44 4.49 14.34
N ARG A 186 -21.62 4.20 14.91
CA ARG A 186 -22.89 4.73 14.38
C ARG A 186 -22.96 6.25 14.47
N GLY A 187 -22.49 6.82 15.58
CA GLY A 187 -22.36 8.27 15.74
C GLY A 187 -21.44 8.88 14.68
N LEU A 188 -20.23 8.32 14.54
CA LEU A 188 -19.28 8.75 13.51
C LEU A 188 -19.84 8.63 12.08
N GLN A 189 -20.61 7.58 11.79
CA GLN A 189 -21.26 7.41 10.50
C GLN A 189 -22.29 8.51 10.22
N ALA A 190 -23.10 8.86 11.22
CA ALA A 190 -24.11 9.92 11.10
C ALA A 190 -23.45 11.29 10.90
N ASP A 191 -22.39 11.59 11.67
CA ASP A 191 -21.60 12.82 11.54
C ASP A 191 -20.95 12.90 10.15
N ALA A 192 -20.37 11.79 9.68
CA ALA A 192 -19.78 11.70 8.35
C ALA A 192 -20.81 11.92 7.23
N ALA A 193 -21.99 11.32 7.33
CA ALA A 193 -23.07 11.51 6.36
C ALA A 193 -23.53 12.99 6.31
N SER A 194 -23.63 13.64 7.47
CA SER A 194 -23.97 15.06 7.58
C SER A 194 -22.88 15.95 6.98
N ALA A 195 -21.64 15.81 7.44
CA ALA A 195 -20.52 16.66 7.06
C ALA A 195 -20.14 16.49 5.57
N TYR A 196 -20.05 15.25 5.08
CA TYR A 196 -19.69 15.00 3.68
C TYR A 196 -20.81 15.32 2.69
N GLY A 197 -22.05 15.42 3.17
CA GLY A 197 -23.20 15.86 2.37
C GLY A 197 -23.52 17.35 2.43
N SER A 198 -22.90 18.12 3.34
CA SER A 198 -23.28 19.52 3.61
C SER A 198 -22.70 20.56 2.66
N HIS A 199 -21.73 20.18 1.82
CA HIS A 199 -20.89 21.08 1.00
C HIS A 199 -20.11 22.15 1.80
N ASP A 200 -20.13 22.09 3.13
CA ASP A 200 -19.35 22.98 3.99
C ASP A 200 -17.92 22.47 4.12
N ALA A 201 -16.97 23.21 3.53
CA ALA A 201 -15.56 22.88 3.56
C ALA A 201 -15.00 22.77 5.00
N GLY A 202 -15.52 23.55 5.95
CA GLY A 202 -15.12 23.50 7.36
C GLY A 202 -15.56 22.20 8.02
N ALA A 203 -16.84 21.86 7.90
CA ALA A 203 -17.40 20.60 8.41
C ALA A 203 -16.70 19.38 7.78
N ILE A 204 -16.47 19.40 6.47
CA ILE A 204 -15.76 18.35 5.74
C ILE A 204 -14.33 18.19 6.27
N LEU A 205 -13.60 19.29 6.46
CA LEU A 205 -12.22 19.23 6.95
C LEU A 205 -12.15 18.70 8.39
N GLN A 206 -13.07 19.14 9.26
CA GLN A 206 -13.16 18.67 10.63
C GLN A 206 -13.47 17.16 10.67
N GLN A 207 -14.45 16.71 9.88
CA GLN A 207 -14.79 15.29 9.80
C GLN A 207 -13.61 14.46 9.28
N ARG A 208 -12.89 14.92 8.24
CA ARG A 208 -11.70 14.21 7.74
C ARG A 208 -10.62 14.08 8.80
N LEU A 209 -10.39 15.13 9.60
CA LEU A 209 -9.43 15.08 10.69
C LEU A 209 -9.83 14.01 11.72
N THR A 210 -11.11 13.96 12.11
CA THR A 210 -11.63 12.91 12.98
C THR A 210 -11.41 11.53 12.38
N ASP A 211 -11.83 11.31 11.13
CA ASP A 211 -11.71 10.02 10.46
C ASP A 211 -10.25 9.58 10.29
N TRP A 212 -9.34 10.53 10.04
CA TRP A 212 -7.90 10.28 9.92
C TRP A 212 -7.30 9.88 11.28
N LEU A 213 -7.68 10.55 12.37
CA LEU A 213 -7.24 10.19 13.73
C LEU A 213 -7.78 8.82 14.17
N VAL A 214 -9.06 8.55 13.92
CA VAL A 214 -9.67 7.24 14.20
C VAL A 214 -8.99 6.17 13.35
N TYR A 215 -8.76 6.42 12.05
CA TYR A 215 -8.03 5.48 11.19
C TYR A 215 -6.61 5.23 11.66
N MET A 216 -5.89 6.27 12.11
CA MET A 216 -4.57 6.13 12.73
C MET A 216 -4.62 5.23 13.96
N GLN A 217 -5.63 5.38 14.81
CA GLN A 217 -5.82 4.53 15.98
C GLN A 217 -6.11 3.07 15.60
N ASP A 218 -6.98 2.82 14.61
CA ASP A 218 -7.36 1.46 14.20
C ASP A 218 -6.21 0.76 13.44
N PHE A 219 -5.57 1.47 12.52
CA PHE A 219 -4.63 0.89 11.57
C PHE A 219 -3.21 0.81 12.13
N ALA A 220 -2.72 1.81 12.88
CA ALA A 220 -1.32 1.87 13.29
C ALA A 220 -0.83 0.63 14.08
N PRO A 221 -1.60 0.05 15.04
CA PRO A 221 -1.14 -1.10 15.82
C PRO A 221 -0.86 -2.36 14.98
N VAL A 222 -1.58 -2.54 13.87
CA VAL A 222 -1.45 -3.72 13.00
C VAL A 222 -0.67 -3.39 11.73
N GLY A 223 -1.11 -2.36 11.02
CA GLY A 223 -0.58 -1.96 9.73
C GLY A 223 0.86 -1.45 9.82
N LEU A 224 1.18 -0.55 10.76
CA LEU A 224 2.52 0.06 10.78
C LEU A 224 3.65 -0.97 11.01
N PRO A 225 3.55 -1.92 11.96
CA PRO A 225 4.52 -3.02 12.07
C PRO A 225 4.62 -3.85 10.79
N GLN A 226 3.49 -4.20 10.16
CA GLN A 226 3.50 -4.93 8.89
C GLN A 226 4.22 -4.17 7.78
N LEU A 227 3.97 -2.86 7.64
CA LEU A 227 4.64 -2.04 6.65
C LEU A 227 6.16 -1.94 6.93
N VAL A 228 6.57 -1.73 8.18
CA VAL A 228 8.01 -1.72 8.55
C VAL A 228 8.66 -3.05 8.18
N GLY A 229 8.04 -4.15 8.59
CA GLY A 229 8.59 -5.49 8.40
C GLY A 229 8.69 -5.90 6.93
N LEU A 230 7.64 -5.63 6.14
CA LEU A 230 7.65 -5.87 4.69
C LEU A 230 8.67 -4.98 3.97
N LEU A 231 8.89 -3.75 4.42
CA LEU A 231 9.90 -2.88 3.83
C LEU A 231 11.31 -3.44 4.05
N LEU A 232 11.59 -3.96 5.26
CA LEU A 232 12.85 -4.65 5.59
C LEU A 232 13.04 -5.93 4.77
N ILE A 233 11.99 -6.73 4.60
CA ILE A 233 12.01 -7.91 3.73
C ILE A 233 12.32 -7.49 2.28
N GLY A 234 11.70 -6.42 1.79
CA GLY A 234 11.93 -5.87 0.45
C GLY A 234 13.39 -5.44 0.23
N ILE A 235 13.99 -4.75 1.22
CA ILE A 235 15.41 -4.39 1.24
C ILE A 235 16.27 -5.66 1.20
N GLY A 236 16.01 -6.63 2.09
CA GLY A 236 16.80 -7.84 2.22
C GLY A 236 16.79 -8.71 0.96
N ILE A 237 15.61 -8.96 0.37
CA ILE A 237 15.46 -9.69 -0.89
C ILE A 237 16.22 -9.00 -2.03
N SER A 238 16.09 -7.66 -2.13
CA SER A 238 16.80 -6.88 -3.15
C SER A 238 18.32 -7.01 -3.04
N ARG A 239 18.85 -6.94 -1.81
CA ARG A 239 20.29 -7.10 -1.56
C ARG A 239 20.79 -8.52 -1.82
N LEU A 240 20.03 -9.55 -1.45
CA LEU A 240 20.36 -10.95 -1.78
C LEU A 240 20.40 -11.17 -3.29
N ARG A 241 19.45 -10.60 -4.03
CA ARG A 241 19.42 -10.68 -5.48
C ARG A 241 20.61 -9.96 -6.11
N ALA A 242 20.93 -8.75 -5.64
CA ALA A 242 22.09 -7.99 -6.13
C ALA A 242 23.42 -8.71 -5.86
N ALA A 243 23.51 -9.48 -4.78
CA ALA A 243 24.66 -10.32 -4.45
C ALA A 243 24.71 -11.66 -5.23
N GLY A 244 23.78 -11.90 -6.17
CA GLY A 244 23.74 -13.15 -6.95
C GLY A 244 23.34 -14.39 -6.14
N SER A 245 22.71 -14.21 -4.98
CA SER A 245 22.36 -15.32 -4.09
C SER A 245 21.43 -16.34 -4.75
N THR A 246 21.72 -17.63 -4.55
CA THR A 246 20.89 -18.75 -5.02
C THR A 246 19.88 -19.22 -3.98
N VAL A 247 19.83 -18.62 -2.78
CA VAL A 247 18.96 -19.04 -1.66
C VAL A 247 17.49 -19.14 -2.08
N LEU A 248 17.01 -18.18 -2.88
CA LEU A 248 15.63 -18.15 -3.38
C LEU A 248 15.36 -19.11 -4.56
N LYS A 249 16.39 -19.75 -5.11
CA LYS A 249 16.31 -20.65 -6.27
C LYS A 249 16.37 -22.14 -5.90
N THR A 250 16.52 -22.47 -4.62
CA THR A 250 16.61 -23.85 -4.16
C THR A 250 15.27 -24.59 -4.25
N GLY A 251 15.30 -25.92 -4.37
CA GLY A 251 14.09 -26.75 -4.35
C GLY A 251 13.29 -26.57 -3.05
N ARG A 252 13.98 -26.49 -1.90
CA ARG A 252 13.37 -26.19 -0.60
C ARG A 252 12.67 -24.83 -0.59
N ALA A 253 13.31 -23.78 -1.09
CA ALA A 253 12.69 -22.45 -1.18
C ALA A 253 11.43 -22.47 -2.05
N ARG A 254 11.42 -23.24 -3.14
CA ARG A 254 10.22 -23.44 -3.97
C ARG A 254 9.11 -24.17 -3.21
N SER A 255 9.43 -25.23 -2.47
CA SER A 255 8.44 -25.95 -1.65
C SER A 255 7.86 -25.05 -0.56
N VAL A 256 8.70 -24.30 0.17
CA VAL A 256 8.26 -23.31 1.16
C VAL A 256 7.36 -22.25 0.53
N LEU A 257 7.71 -21.77 -0.66
CA LEU A 257 6.89 -20.79 -1.38
C LEU A 257 5.52 -21.36 -1.77
N VAL A 258 5.46 -22.60 -2.27
CA VAL A 258 4.19 -23.25 -2.61
C VAL A 258 3.33 -23.44 -1.36
N ILE A 259 3.92 -23.94 -0.27
CA ILE A 259 3.23 -24.11 1.01
C ILE A 259 2.70 -22.75 1.51
N ALA A 260 3.53 -21.70 1.46
CA ALA A 260 3.13 -20.36 1.86
C ALA A 260 1.94 -19.83 1.04
N VAL A 261 1.95 -20.02 -0.28
CA VAL A 261 0.83 -19.62 -1.16
C VAL A 261 -0.44 -20.41 -0.84
N VAL A 262 -0.34 -21.73 -0.69
CA VAL A 262 -1.50 -22.60 -0.42
C VAL A 262 -2.10 -22.29 0.96
N VAL A 263 -1.27 -22.24 2.00
CA VAL A 263 -1.72 -22.00 3.37
C VAL A 263 -2.26 -20.58 3.53
N ALA A 264 -1.55 -19.56 3.03
CA ALA A 264 -2.03 -18.18 3.12
C ALA A 264 -3.26 -17.96 2.23
N GLY A 265 -3.35 -18.62 1.07
CA GLY A 265 -4.54 -18.60 0.23
C GLY A 265 -5.75 -19.23 0.91
N ALA A 266 -5.57 -20.39 1.55
CA ALA A 266 -6.62 -21.05 2.33
C ALA A 266 -7.05 -20.20 3.54
N ALA A 267 -6.09 -19.60 4.26
CA ALA A 267 -6.38 -18.67 5.35
C ALA A 267 -7.17 -17.44 4.87
N TYR A 268 -6.80 -16.87 3.72
CA TYR A 268 -7.54 -15.76 3.13
C TYR A 268 -8.97 -16.15 2.73
N LEU A 269 -9.15 -17.33 2.12
CA LEU A 269 -10.47 -17.84 1.77
C LEU A 269 -11.33 -18.14 3.00
N TYR A 270 -10.72 -18.66 4.08
CA TYR A 270 -11.40 -18.85 5.36
C TYR A 270 -11.88 -17.52 5.94
N GLN A 271 -10.99 -16.51 6.01
CA GLN A 271 -11.33 -15.18 6.48
C GLN A 271 -12.48 -14.58 5.66
N LEU A 272 -12.38 -14.65 4.33
CA LEU A 272 -13.41 -14.14 3.42
C LEU A 272 -14.74 -14.89 3.62
N GLY A 273 -14.70 -16.21 3.81
CA GLY A 273 -15.86 -17.02 4.11
C GLY A 273 -16.54 -16.63 5.41
N VAL A 274 -15.78 -16.38 6.49
CA VAL A 274 -16.32 -15.88 7.75
C VAL A 274 -16.94 -14.49 7.55
N GLN A 275 -16.24 -13.57 6.88
CA GLN A 275 -16.74 -12.20 6.67
C GLN A 275 -18.04 -12.15 5.84
N ILE A 276 -18.19 -13.06 4.87
CA ILE A 276 -19.35 -13.11 3.98
C ILE A 276 -20.51 -13.91 4.60
N LEU A 277 -20.23 -15.11 5.10
CA LEU A 277 -21.27 -16.07 5.51
C LEU A 277 -21.65 -15.90 6.99
N LEU A 278 -20.78 -15.32 7.80
CA LEU A 278 -20.94 -15.14 9.24
C LEU A 278 -20.61 -13.69 9.62
N PRO A 279 -21.37 -12.68 9.11
CA PRO A 279 -21.05 -11.27 9.30
C PRO A 279 -21.19 -10.80 10.75
N HIS A 280 -21.84 -11.59 11.62
CA HIS A 280 -21.91 -11.33 13.05
C HIS A 280 -20.82 -12.09 13.82
N ASP A 281 -20.48 -11.58 15.00
CA ASP A 281 -19.46 -12.19 15.82
C ASP A 281 -19.84 -13.62 16.28
N THR A 282 -19.07 -14.61 15.82
CA THR A 282 -19.25 -16.04 16.12
C THR A 282 -18.24 -16.55 17.14
N GLY A 283 -17.62 -15.65 17.90
CA GLY A 283 -16.66 -16.00 18.94
C GLY A 283 -15.35 -16.51 18.36
N VAL A 284 -15.05 -17.80 18.54
CA VAL A 284 -13.77 -18.40 18.15
C VAL A 284 -13.54 -18.40 16.64
N LEU A 285 -14.59 -18.57 15.83
CA LEU A 285 -14.48 -18.52 14.36
C LEU A 285 -14.10 -17.11 13.88
N SER A 286 -14.75 -16.08 14.42
CA SER A 286 -14.39 -14.68 14.16
C SER A 286 -12.97 -14.35 14.65
N ALA A 287 -12.56 -14.87 15.80
CA ALA A 287 -11.18 -14.75 16.26
C ALA A 287 -10.20 -15.36 15.24
N LEU A 288 -10.40 -16.61 14.83
CA LEU A 288 -9.54 -17.27 13.84
C LEU A 288 -9.52 -16.53 12.50
N SER A 289 -10.64 -15.93 12.09
CA SER A 289 -10.70 -15.06 10.91
C SER A 289 -9.76 -13.86 11.04
N THR A 290 -9.74 -13.19 12.19
CA THR A 290 -8.80 -12.09 12.47
C THR A 290 -7.33 -12.55 12.43
N TRP A 291 -7.03 -13.77 12.89
CA TRP A 291 -5.68 -14.34 12.76
C TRP A 291 -5.30 -14.51 11.28
N CYS A 292 -6.22 -15.08 10.49
CA CYS A 292 -6.04 -15.22 9.05
C CYS A 292 -5.82 -13.85 8.37
N GLN A 293 -6.57 -12.82 8.77
CA GLN A 293 -6.43 -11.44 8.28
C GLN A 293 -5.07 -10.82 8.57
N VAL A 294 -4.46 -11.14 9.72
CA VAL A 294 -3.13 -10.61 10.07
C VAL A 294 -2.01 -11.38 9.35
N ILE A 295 -2.15 -12.69 9.15
CA ILE A 295 -1.08 -13.55 8.60
C ILE A 295 -1.11 -13.60 7.08
N ALA A 296 -2.27 -13.86 6.48
CA ALA A 296 -2.35 -14.22 5.08
C ALA A 296 -1.89 -13.09 4.15
N PRO A 297 -2.33 -11.83 4.32
CA PRO A 297 -1.97 -10.77 3.38
C PRO A 297 -0.47 -10.48 3.23
N PRO A 298 0.33 -10.32 4.31
CA PRO A 298 1.77 -10.10 4.18
C PRO A 298 2.50 -11.33 3.62
N VAL A 299 2.08 -12.54 3.97
CA VAL A 299 2.67 -13.78 3.42
C VAL A 299 2.43 -13.87 1.92
N LEU A 300 1.20 -13.60 1.45
CA LEU A 300 0.87 -13.54 0.03
C LEU A 300 1.68 -12.43 -0.69
N ALA A 301 1.87 -11.26 -0.08
CA ALA A 301 2.65 -10.18 -0.69
C ALA A 301 4.11 -10.59 -0.92
N VAL A 302 4.74 -11.22 0.08
CA VAL A 302 6.13 -11.73 -0.04
C VAL A 302 6.20 -12.86 -1.06
N ALA A 303 5.24 -13.79 -1.02
CA ALA A 303 5.18 -14.89 -1.97
C ALA A 303 5.05 -14.40 -3.42
N MET A 304 4.16 -13.43 -3.66
CA MET A 304 4.00 -12.80 -4.97
C MET A 304 5.27 -12.10 -5.43
N TYR A 305 5.95 -11.38 -4.54
CA TYR A 305 7.23 -10.75 -4.89
C TYR A 305 8.29 -11.77 -5.30
N VAL A 306 8.46 -12.85 -4.53
CA VAL A 306 9.42 -13.91 -4.85
C VAL A 306 9.04 -14.62 -6.16
N LEU A 307 7.76 -14.95 -6.38
CA LEU A 307 7.28 -15.56 -7.63
C LEU A 307 7.56 -14.69 -8.85
N ILE A 308 7.28 -13.38 -8.76
CA ILE A 308 7.56 -12.42 -9.82
C ILE A 308 9.06 -12.40 -10.15
N LEU A 309 9.93 -12.33 -9.13
CA LEU A 309 11.38 -12.34 -9.33
C LEU A 309 11.90 -13.65 -9.94
N MET A 310 11.30 -14.79 -9.59
CA MET A 310 11.68 -16.12 -10.13
C MET A 310 11.18 -16.36 -11.56
N ARG A 311 10.20 -15.59 -12.03
CA ARG A 311 9.55 -15.77 -13.34
C ARG A 311 9.67 -14.55 -14.25
N GLU A 312 10.47 -13.55 -13.86
CA GLU A 312 10.59 -12.26 -14.53
C GLU A 312 10.84 -12.36 -16.05
N THR A 313 11.70 -13.29 -16.48
CA THR A 313 12.01 -13.52 -17.91
C THR A 313 10.85 -14.08 -18.72
N ARG A 314 9.99 -14.91 -18.10
CA ARG A 314 8.79 -15.43 -18.76
C ARG A 314 7.66 -14.40 -18.74
N LEU A 315 7.54 -13.68 -17.62
CA LEU A 315 6.52 -12.67 -17.40
C LEU A 315 6.70 -11.47 -18.35
N SER A 316 7.94 -11.08 -18.68
CA SER A 316 8.23 -9.97 -19.58
C SER A 316 7.66 -10.13 -21.00
N ALA A 317 7.44 -11.37 -21.45
CA ALA A 317 6.87 -11.67 -22.75
C ALA A 317 5.37 -11.32 -22.83
N SER A 318 4.64 -11.35 -21.72
CA SER A 318 3.20 -11.11 -21.70
C SER A 318 2.84 -9.63 -21.86
N PRO A 319 1.96 -9.26 -22.81
CA PRO A 319 1.51 -7.87 -22.97
C PRO A 319 0.70 -7.37 -21.76
N LEU A 320 -0.10 -8.24 -21.14
CA LEU A 320 -0.86 -7.92 -19.93
C LEU A 320 0.08 -7.57 -18.76
N VAL A 321 1.13 -8.37 -18.56
CA VAL A 321 2.14 -8.09 -17.52
C VAL A 321 2.82 -6.75 -17.77
N ARG A 322 3.16 -6.43 -19.02
CA ARG A 322 3.75 -5.13 -19.36
C ARG A 322 2.80 -3.97 -19.12
N ALA A 323 1.50 -4.14 -19.39
CA ALA A 323 0.48 -3.15 -19.09
C ALA A 323 0.37 -2.87 -17.58
N VAL A 324 0.32 -3.92 -16.76
CA VAL A 324 0.30 -3.79 -15.30
C VAL A 324 1.60 -3.16 -14.79
N ALA A 325 2.76 -3.59 -15.30
CA ALA A 325 4.04 -2.99 -14.94
C ALA A 325 4.13 -1.52 -15.35
N ALA A 326 3.49 -1.11 -16.46
CA ALA A 326 3.41 0.30 -16.84
C ALA A 326 2.67 1.13 -15.78
N MET A 327 1.55 0.64 -15.23
CA MET A 327 0.87 1.31 -14.10
C MET A 327 1.79 1.47 -12.88
N GLY A 328 2.59 0.45 -12.60
CA GLY A 328 3.55 0.46 -11.49
C GLY A 328 4.70 1.45 -11.62
N ARG A 329 4.83 2.13 -12.76
CA ARG A 329 5.76 3.25 -12.98
C ARG A 329 5.18 4.61 -12.57
N TYR A 330 3.85 4.69 -12.44
CA TYR A 330 3.11 5.91 -12.11
C TYR A 330 2.24 5.78 -10.83
N PRO A 331 2.61 4.98 -9.82
CA PRO A 331 1.67 4.63 -8.77
C PRO A 331 1.30 5.81 -7.87
N LEU A 332 2.19 6.80 -7.68
CA LEU A 332 1.89 7.98 -6.86
C LEU A 332 0.91 8.89 -7.61
N SER A 333 1.11 9.09 -8.91
CA SER A 333 0.15 9.85 -9.73
C SER A 333 -1.21 9.15 -9.74
N ILE A 334 -1.26 7.85 -10.01
CA ILE A 334 -2.52 7.08 -10.05
C ILE A 334 -3.24 7.16 -8.70
N TYR A 335 -2.52 6.94 -7.59
CA TYR A 335 -3.10 7.03 -6.24
C TYR A 335 -3.70 8.41 -5.96
N ILE A 336 -2.91 9.47 -6.14
CA ILE A 336 -3.34 10.84 -5.81
C ILE A 336 -4.47 11.31 -6.72
N PHE A 337 -4.37 11.10 -8.04
CA PHE A 337 -5.43 11.53 -8.96
C PHE A 337 -6.72 10.75 -8.76
N THR A 338 -6.66 9.43 -8.50
CA THR A 338 -7.86 8.66 -8.16
C THR A 338 -8.51 9.21 -6.89
N SER A 339 -7.74 9.45 -5.82
CA SER A 339 -8.27 10.02 -4.60
C SER A 339 -8.89 11.41 -4.81
N ILE A 340 -8.24 12.29 -5.60
CA ILE A 340 -8.80 13.62 -5.89
C ILE A 340 -10.11 13.51 -6.67
N ILE A 341 -10.16 12.69 -7.72
CA ILE A 341 -11.37 12.49 -8.52
C ILE A 341 -12.52 12.00 -7.63
N CYS A 342 -12.28 10.98 -6.81
CA CYS A 342 -13.29 10.42 -5.91
C CYS A 342 -13.65 11.38 -4.77
N ALA A 343 -12.70 12.14 -4.22
CA ALA A 343 -12.98 13.12 -3.18
C ALA A 343 -13.81 14.30 -3.70
N VAL A 344 -13.53 14.77 -4.91
CA VAL A 344 -14.37 15.80 -5.57
C VAL A 344 -15.77 15.26 -5.82
N ALA A 345 -15.90 14.00 -6.26
CA ALA A 345 -17.21 13.36 -6.41
C ALA A 345 -17.96 13.23 -5.08
N ALA A 346 -17.32 12.64 -4.06
CA ALA A 346 -17.92 12.38 -2.75
C ALA A 346 -18.31 13.67 -2.03
N TYR A 347 -17.36 14.59 -1.88
CA TYR A 347 -17.47 15.74 -0.98
C TYR A 347 -17.77 17.05 -1.71
N GLY A 348 -17.25 17.22 -2.93
CA GLY A 348 -17.50 18.42 -3.73
C GLY A 348 -18.91 18.44 -4.32
N PHE A 349 -19.30 17.33 -4.96
CA PHE A 349 -20.65 17.16 -5.51
C PHE A 349 -21.64 16.50 -4.53
N GLY A 350 -21.22 16.14 -3.32
CA GLY A 350 -22.11 15.59 -2.28
C GLY A 350 -22.64 14.19 -2.59
N TYR A 351 -21.91 13.38 -3.37
CA TYR A 351 -22.29 12.00 -3.67
C TYR A 351 -21.90 11.00 -2.58
N TYR A 352 -21.22 11.42 -1.52
CA TYR A 352 -20.89 10.55 -0.40
C TYR A 352 -22.14 9.86 0.17
N GLY A 353 -22.12 8.52 0.23
CA GLY A 353 -23.25 7.71 0.71
C GLY A 353 -24.48 7.70 -0.20
N ARG A 354 -24.43 8.38 -1.36
CA ARG A 354 -25.49 8.35 -2.38
C ARG A 354 -25.17 7.43 -3.56
N VAL A 355 -23.90 7.02 -3.69
CA VAL A 355 -23.46 6.03 -4.68
C VAL A 355 -23.73 4.64 -4.12
N SER A 356 -24.43 3.80 -4.90
CA SER A 356 -24.62 2.38 -4.54
C SER A 356 -23.28 1.63 -4.49
N ALA A 357 -23.24 0.48 -3.83
CA ALA A 357 -22.03 -0.34 -3.77
C ALA A 357 -21.56 -0.76 -5.18
N SER A 358 -22.49 -1.17 -6.04
CA SER A 358 -22.20 -1.49 -7.45
C SER A 358 -21.67 -0.29 -8.23
N GLY A 359 -22.24 0.90 -8.02
CA GLY A 359 -21.79 2.13 -8.64
C GLY A 359 -20.34 2.47 -8.24
N ALA A 360 -20.02 2.37 -6.95
CA ALA A 360 -18.69 2.68 -6.45
C ALA A 360 -17.63 1.70 -6.97
N VAL A 361 -17.94 0.39 -6.98
CA VAL A 361 -17.06 -0.63 -7.57
C VAL A 361 -16.88 -0.43 -9.07
N ALA A 362 -17.95 -0.13 -9.80
CA ALA A 362 -17.89 0.17 -11.24
C ALA A 362 -16.99 1.37 -11.53
N ILE A 363 -17.10 2.45 -10.75
CA ILE A 363 -16.19 3.61 -10.86
C ILE A 363 -14.75 3.17 -10.62
N GLY A 364 -14.47 2.33 -9.62
CA GLY A 364 -13.13 1.81 -9.35
C GLY A 364 -12.54 1.01 -10.50
N VAL A 365 -13.35 0.15 -11.14
CA VAL A 365 -12.95 -0.61 -12.34
C VAL A 365 -12.68 0.32 -13.52
N VAL A 366 -13.57 1.28 -13.77
CA VAL A 366 -13.42 2.26 -14.88
C VAL A 366 -12.15 3.08 -14.69
N LEU A 367 -11.91 3.64 -13.50
CA LEU A 367 -10.69 4.40 -13.20
C LEU A 367 -9.44 3.54 -13.38
N THR A 368 -9.48 2.28 -12.95
CA THR A 368 -8.38 1.33 -13.16
C THR A 368 -8.05 1.16 -14.64
N ILE A 369 -9.06 0.95 -15.49
CA ILE A 369 -8.88 0.82 -16.94
C ILE A 369 -8.34 2.11 -17.55
N VAL A 370 -8.91 3.26 -17.19
CA VAL A 370 -8.47 4.57 -17.69
C VAL A 370 -7.01 4.82 -17.31
N PHE A 371 -6.62 4.62 -16.05
CA PHE A 371 -5.23 4.80 -15.62
C PHE A 371 -4.28 3.76 -16.22
N ALA A 372 -4.74 2.54 -16.52
CA ALA A 372 -3.95 1.56 -17.26
C ALA A 372 -3.64 2.06 -18.68
N LEU A 373 -4.65 2.53 -19.40
CA LEU A 373 -4.49 3.07 -20.76
C LEU A 373 -3.59 4.31 -20.78
N LEU A 374 -3.80 5.25 -19.84
CA LEU A 374 -2.96 6.43 -19.68
C LEU A 374 -1.51 6.04 -19.36
N SER A 375 -1.31 5.06 -18.46
CA SER A 375 0.02 4.58 -18.11
C SER A 375 0.74 3.99 -19.32
N ILE A 376 0.06 3.21 -20.16
CA ILE A 376 0.64 2.67 -21.40
C ILE A 376 0.99 3.81 -22.38
N ALA A 377 0.12 4.79 -22.55
CA ALA A 377 0.35 5.92 -23.44
C ALA A 377 1.55 6.78 -22.96
N MET A 378 1.61 7.07 -21.67
CA MET A 378 2.73 7.79 -21.05
C MET A 378 4.04 7.01 -21.15
N ASP A 379 3.98 5.69 -21.00
CA ASP A 379 5.13 4.82 -21.10
C ASP A 379 5.72 4.82 -22.50
N ARG A 380 4.86 4.70 -23.52
CA ARG A 380 5.24 4.81 -24.95
C ARG A 380 5.81 6.18 -25.29
N ALA A 381 5.29 7.24 -24.68
CA ALA A 381 5.78 8.61 -24.86
C ALA A 381 7.05 8.91 -24.05
N GLY A 382 7.57 7.97 -23.25
CA GLY A 382 8.75 8.18 -22.39
C GLY A 382 8.53 9.20 -21.26
N LYS A 383 7.28 9.57 -20.96
CA LYS A 383 6.93 10.60 -19.98
C LYS A 383 6.88 10.04 -18.57
N GLN A 384 7.18 10.90 -17.59
CA GLN A 384 7.01 10.58 -16.16
C GLN A 384 5.67 11.10 -15.67
N GLY A 385 5.14 10.47 -14.62
CA GLY A 385 3.92 10.93 -13.97
C GLY A 385 4.14 12.30 -13.30
N PRO A 386 3.10 13.15 -13.22
CA PRO A 386 3.22 14.47 -12.60
C PRO A 386 3.76 14.40 -11.17
N MET A 387 3.25 13.49 -10.34
CA MET A 387 3.66 13.37 -8.94
C MET A 387 5.05 12.74 -8.81
N GLU A 388 5.39 11.76 -9.64
CA GLU A 388 6.74 11.19 -9.69
C GLU A 388 7.78 12.26 -10.09
N SER A 389 7.41 13.13 -11.03
CA SER A 389 8.25 14.24 -11.49
C SER A 389 8.44 15.28 -10.38
N LEU A 390 7.37 15.60 -9.63
CA LEU A 390 7.42 16.50 -8.47
C LEU A 390 8.39 15.97 -7.40
N ILE A 391 8.24 14.70 -7.01
CA ILE A 391 9.14 14.07 -6.03
C ILE A 391 10.59 14.07 -6.53
N ARG A 392 10.79 13.76 -7.81
CA ARG A 392 12.13 13.79 -8.43
C ARG A 392 12.74 15.19 -8.37
N LEU A 393 11.97 16.24 -8.63
CA LEU A 393 12.43 17.63 -8.58
C LEU A 393 12.89 18.01 -7.17
N VAL A 394 12.11 17.66 -6.14
CA VAL A 394 12.46 17.90 -4.73
C VAL A 394 13.77 17.18 -4.38
N VAL A 395 13.91 15.92 -4.80
CA VAL A 395 15.12 15.13 -4.53
C VAL A 395 16.33 15.67 -5.30
N LYS A 396 16.17 16.11 -6.56
CA LYS A 396 17.26 16.66 -7.38
C LYS A 396 17.73 18.02 -6.87
N ARG A 397 16.83 18.95 -6.53
CA ARG A 397 17.20 20.26 -5.96
C ARG A 397 17.98 20.17 -4.65
N ARG A 398 17.78 19.07 -3.91
CA ARG A 398 18.53 18.77 -2.69
C ARG A 398 19.75 17.88 -2.93
N ARG A 399 20.17 17.64 -4.18
CA ARG A 399 21.53 17.22 -4.52
C ARG A 399 22.36 18.50 -4.69
N PRO A 400 23.43 18.71 -3.93
CA PRO A 400 24.46 19.66 -4.36
C PRO A 400 25.04 19.07 -5.64
N ASP A 401 24.81 19.71 -6.78
CA ASP A 401 25.48 19.34 -8.01
C ASP A 401 26.99 19.58 -7.83
N GLN A 402 27.78 18.65 -8.34
CA GLN A 402 29.24 18.67 -8.42
C GLN A 402 29.77 19.76 -9.39
N ALA A 403 29.07 20.88 -9.53
CA ALA A 403 29.43 21.94 -10.48
C ALA A 403 30.60 22.84 -10.01
N GLN A 404 31.22 22.56 -8.86
CA GLN A 404 32.36 23.35 -8.35
C GLN A 404 33.64 22.54 -8.09
N ALA A 405 33.66 21.23 -8.36
CA ALA A 405 34.88 20.42 -8.17
C ALA A 405 35.75 20.33 -9.43
N THR A 406 35.20 20.62 -10.62
CA THR A 406 35.96 20.63 -11.87
C THR A 406 36.52 22.01 -12.25
N SER A 407 36.17 23.08 -11.53
CA SER A 407 36.69 24.44 -11.77
C SER A 407 37.82 24.86 -10.82
N ARG A 408 38.37 23.94 -10.01
CA ARG A 408 39.57 24.18 -9.18
C ARG A 408 40.73 23.23 -9.52
N GLY A 409 40.70 22.61 -10.70
CA GLY A 409 41.72 21.66 -11.17
C GLY A 409 42.58 22.16 -12.33
N GLU A 410 42.33 23.36 -12.87
CA GLU A 410 43.12 23.93 -13.98
C GLU A 410 43.52 25.36 -13.62
N GLY A 411 44.58 25.45 -12.82
CA GLY A 411 45.26 26.68 -12.44
C GLY A 411 46.74 26.40 -12.31
N THR A 412 47.37 26.25 -13.48
CA THR A 412 48.78 26.56 -13.78
C THR A 412 49.63 27.00 -12.60
N TRP A 413 50.69 26.27 -12.25
CA TRP A 413 52.02 26.85 -12.03
C TRP A 413 53.09 25.82 -12.39
N ASN A 414 53.60 25.98 -13.61
CA ASN A 414 54.89 25.50 -14.05
C ASN A 414 55.86 26.66 -13.76
N ARG A 415 56.79 26.49 -12.82
CA ARG A 415 58.13 27.09 -12.78
C ARG A 415 58.92 26.50 -11.61
#